data_AF-A0A4P5YRT4-F1
#
_entry.id   AF-A0A4P5YRT4-F1
#
_cell.length_a   1.000
_cell.length_b   1.000
_cell.length_c   1.000
_cell.angle_alpha   90.00
_cell.angle_beta   90.00
_cell.angle_gamma   90.00
#
_symmetry.space_group_name_H-M   'P 1'
#
loop_
_entity.id
_entity.type
_entity.pdbx_description
1 polymer ?
#
loop_
_entity_poly.entity_id
_entity_poly.type
_entity_poly.pdbx_seq_one_letter_code
_entity_poly.pdbx_strand_id
1 'polypeptide(L)'
;MKDPNRPKDIIDFTEKLAAESGRFEPVDENYYQAFVALTQPQIEKLAIALLLDQETEVRRLAGGKTDTAAVERVSRFVSNMFTGISLGFARFDAFGNFGFVARIGSEPTAEMDEIMADKFRLIDPMITNIVRRTLPWLFSREISQTQLPL
;
A
#
# COMPACT_ATOMS: atom_id res chain seq x y z
N MET A 1 26.50 18.90 4.81
CA MET A 1 26.57 18.19 6.11
C MET A 1 25.29 17.38 6.28
N LYS A 2 25.40 16.07 6.53
CA LYS A 2 24.23 15.21 6.84
C LYS A 2 23.84 15.47 8.30
N ASP A 3 22.57 15.81 8.53
CA ASP A 3 22.00 15.99 9.87
C ASP A 3 22.21 14.70 10.70
N PRO A 4 22.86 14.77 11.89
CA PRO A 4 23.10 13.62 12.76
C PRO A 4 21.81 13.01 13.33
N ASN A 5 20.68 13.72 13.26
CA ASN A 5 19.36 13.22 13.65
C ASN A 5 18.58 12.59 12.49
N ARG A 6 19.14 12.54 11.27
CA ARG A 6 18.48 11.89 10.15
C ARG A 6 18.52 10.38 10.37
N PRO A 7 17.37 9.69 10.45
CA PRO A 7 17.33 8.26 10.69
C PRO A 7 18.14 7.51 9.63
N LYS A 8 18.93 6.54 10.06
CA LYS A 8 19.75 5.69 9.16
C LYS A 8 18.88 4.84 8.24
N ASP A 9 17.66 4.51 8.68
CA ASP A 9 16.62 3.90 7.87
C ASP A 9 15.28 4.61 8.12
N ILE A 10 14.55 4.89 7.03
CA ILE A 10 13.22 5.50 7.09
C ILE A 10 12.20 4.49 7.65
N ILE A 11 12.43 3.19 7.44
CA ILE A 11 11.59 2.11 7.97
C ILE A 11 11.69 2.11 9.51
N ASP A 12 12.90 2.02 10.06
CA ASP A 12 13.15 2.06 11.51
C ASP A 12 12.50 3.28 12.19
N PHE A 13 12.57 4.45 11.53
CA PHE A 13 11.96 5.66 12.05
C PHE A 13 10.43 5.60 12.06
N THR A 14 9.86 5.05 10.99
CA THR A 14 8.41 4.91 10.85
C THR A 14 7.86 3.91 11.86
N GLU A 15 8.56 2.79 12.07
CA GLU A 15 8.22 1.81 13.10
C GLU A 15 8.34 2.42 14.50
N LYS A 16 9.40 3.19 14.77
CA LYS A 16 9.55 3.88 16.06
C LYS A 16 8.38 4.82 16.34
N LEU A 17 7.99 5.66 15.36
CA LEU A 17 6.83 6.55 15.51
C LEU A 17 5.52 5.78 15.71
N ALA A 18 5.35 4.67 14.99
CA ALA A 18 4.17 3.82 15.13
C ALA A 18 4.09 3.18 16.52
N ALA A 19 5.24 2.70 17.03
CA ALA A 19 5.37 2.14 18.37
C ALA A 19 5.06 3.18 19.47
N GLU A 20 5.58 4.41 19.34
CA GLU A 20 5.27 5.53 20.24
C GLU A 20 3.77 5.88 20.24
N SER A 21 3.09 5.63 19.13
CA SER A 21 1.64 5.83 18.98
C SER A 21 0.81 4.61 19.40
N GLY A 22 1.44 3.54 19.92
CA GLY A 22 0.78 2.31 20.34
C GLY A 22 0.26 1.43 19.20
N ARG A 23 0.72 1.65 17.96
CA ARG A 23 0.28 0.93 16.78
C ARG A 23 1.24 -0.20 16.46
N PHE A 24 0.84 -1.41 16.82
CA PHE A 24 1.64 -2.62 16.67
C PHE A 24 0.95 -3.66 15.80
N GLU A 25 1.76 -4.40 15.05
CA GLU A 25 1.32 -5.57 14.30
C GLU A 25 2.11 -6.80 14.72
N PRO A 26 1.45 -7.82 15.32
CA PRO A 26 2.10 -9.09 15.58
C PRO A 26 2.33 -9.83 14.27
N VAL A 27 3.57 -10.23 14.02
CA VAL A 27 3.92 -11.04 12.85
C VAL A 27 4.54 -12.36 13.26
N ASP A 28 4.21 -13.39 12.51
CA ASP A 28 4.77 -14.72 12.60
C ASP A 28 4.78 -15.36 11.20
N GLU A 29 5.14 -16.64 11.11
CA GLU A 29 5.11 -17.34 9.83
C GLU A 29 3.71 -17.37 9.21
N ASN A 30 2.66 -17.48 10.02
CA ASN A 30 1.27 -17.50 9.53
C ASN A 30 0.87 -16.16 8.91
N TYR A 31 1.37 -15.04 9.45
CA TYR A 31 1.17 -13.71 8.88
C TYR A 31 1.69 -13.65 7.44
N TYR A 32 2.95 -14.06 7.22
CA TYR A 32 3.55 -14.05 5.88
C TYR A 32 2.85 -15.04 4.93
N GLN A 33 2.50 -16.24 5.43
CA GLN A 33 1.73 -17.21 4.67
C GLN A 33 0.34 -16.68 4.26
N ALA A 34 -0.32 -15.90 5.12
CA ALA A 34 -1.61 -15.30 4.80
C ALA A 34 -1.51 -14.32 3.62
N PHE A 35 -0.42 -13.54 3.53
CA PHE A 35 -0.16 -12.68 2.38
C PHE A 35 0.08 -13.51 1.09
N VAL A 36 0.89 -14.56 1.17
CA VAL A 36 1.15 -15.46 0.04
C VAL A 36 -0.14 -16.13 -0.45
N ALA A 37 -1.02 -16.49 0.47
CA ALA A 37 -2.31 -17.13 0.19
C ALA A 37 -3.38 -16.19 -0.40
N LEU A 38 -3.12 -14.90 -0.52
CA LEU A 38 -4.10 -13.96 -1.09
C LEU A 38 -4.53 -14.38 -2.51
N THR A 39 -5.83 -14.57 -2.69
CA THR A 39 -6.44 -14.85 -3.99
C THR A 39 -6.49 -13.59 -4.86
N GLN A 40 -6.65 -13.76 -6.17
CA GLN A 40 -6.81 -12.63 -7.08
C GLN A 40 -7.95 -11.65 -6.68
N PRO A 41 -9.16 -12.12 -6.32
CA PRO A 41 -10.22 -11.23 -5.85
C PRO A 41 -9.86 -10.46 -4.56
N GLN A 42 -9.07 -11.05 -3.67
CA GLN A 42 -8.61 -10.37 -2.45
C GLN A 42 -7.56 -9.31 -2.77
N ILE A 43 -6.61 -9.59 -3.66
CA ILE A 43 -5.64 -8.60 -4.16
C ILE A 43 -6.37 -7.42 -4.81
N GLU A 44 -7.38 -7.69 -5.63
CA GLU A 44 -8.17 -6.65 -6.28
C GLU A 44 -8.91 -5.77 -5.27
N LYS A 45 -9.60 -6.38 -4.30
CA LYS A 45 -10.27 -5.64 -3.22
C LYS A 45 -9.28 -4.79 -2.41
N LEU A 46 -8.12 -5.34 -2.07
CA LEU A 46 -7.11 -4.65 -1.29
C LEU A 46 -6.51 -3.46 -2.04
N ALA A 47 -6.19 -3.64 -3.33
CA ALA A 47 -5.69 -2.56 -4.17
C ALA A 47 -6.72 -1.43 -4.34
N ILE A 48 -8.00 -1.78 -4.52
CA ILE A 48 -9.08 -0.77 -4.60
C ILE A 48 -9.25 -0.05 -3.25
N ALA A 49 -9.20 -0.76 -2.13
CA ALA A 49 -9.27 -0.16 -0.80
C ALA A 49 -8.13 0.84 -0.58
N LEU A 50 -6.89 0.49 -0.95
CA LEU A 50 -5.73 1.39 -0.88
C LEU A 50 -5.92 2.63 -1.75
N LEU A 51 -6.42 2.45 -2.98
CA LEU A 51 -6.67 3.57 -3.89
C LEU A 51 -7.74 4.54 -3.36
N LEU A 52 -8.75 4.02 -2.66
CA LEU A 52 -9.84 4.81 -2.08
C LEU A 52 -9.41 5.52 -0.79
N ASP A 53 -8.73 4.80 0.11
CA ASP A 53 -8.25 5.37 1.37
C ASP A 53 -7.20 6.47 1.11
N GLN A 54 -6.32 6.25 0.12
CA GLN A 54 -5.28 7.20 -0.27
C GLN A 54 -5.68 8.08 -1.45
N GLU A 55 -6.98 8.34 -1.65
CA GLU A 55 -7.51 9.01 -2.86
C GLU A 55 -6.83 10.36 -3.12
N THR A 56 -6.62 11.19 -2.09
CA THR A 56 -5.92 12.48 -2.22
C THR A 56 -4.51 12.32 -2.78
N GLU A 57 -3.76 11.34 -2.28
CA GLU A 57 -2.39 11.09 -2.70
C GLU A 57 -2.35 10.47 -4.10
N VAL A 58 -3.26 9.55 -4.40
CA VAL A 58 -3.44 8.96 -5.74
C VAL A 58 -3.68 10.07 -6.77
N ARG A 59 -4.59 11.01 -6.47
CA ARG A 59 -4.88 12.16 -7.35
C ARG A 59 -3.66 13.05 -7.53
N ARG A 60 -2.93 13.35 -6.44
CA ARG A 60 -1.70 14.14 -6.47
C ARG A 60 -0.63 13.49 -7.35
N LEU A 61 -0.42 12.18 -7.21
CA LEU A 61 0.56 11.41 -7.99
C LEU A 61 0.19 11.32 -9.46
N ALA A 62 -1.09 11.08 -9.75
CA ALA A 62 -1.59 11.03 -11.12
C ALA A 62 -1.60 12.42 -11.79
N GLY A 63 -1.78 13.49 -11.03
CA GLY A 63 -1.81 14.87 -11.52
C GLY A 63 -3.01 15.15 -12.43
N GLY A 64 -4.18 14.57 -12.10
CA GLY A 64 -5.41 14.69 -12.89
C GLY A 64 -5.41 13.90 -14.21
N LYS A 65 -4.41 13.04 -14.44
CA LYS A 65 -4.25 12.28 -15.69
C LYS A 65 -4.48 10.80 -15.48
N THR A 66 -4.90 10.12 -16.55
CA THR A 66 -5.08 8.66 -16.60
C THR A 66 -4.21 8.01 -17.68
N ASP A 67 -3.16 8.70 -18.11
CA ASP A 67 -2.21 8.19 -19.10
C ASP A 67 -1.29 7.11 -18.50
N THR A 68 -0.50 6.45 -19.35
CA THR A 68 0.41 5.38 -18.94
C THR A 68 1.37 5.83 -17.83
N ALA A 69 1.88 7.06 -17.88
CA ALA A 69 2.80 7.58 -16.88
C ALA A 69 2.12 7.86 -15.52
N ALA A 70 0.86 8.30 -15.50
CA ALA A 70 0.07 8.40 -14.29
C ALA A 70 -0.24 7.02 -13.70
N VAL A 71 -0.64 6.07 -14.54
CA VAL A 71 -0.89 4.68 -14.13
C VAL A 71 0.36 4.06 -13.52
N GLU A 72 1.53 4.19 -14.14
CA GLU A 72 2.79 3.66 -13.61
C GLU A 72 3.15 4.24 -12.24
N ARG A 73 3.01 5.56 -12.06
CA ARG A 73 3.29 6.23 -10.78
C ARG A 73 2.36 5.74 -9.67
N VAL A 74 1.06 5.67 -9.94
CA VAL A 74 0.07 5.19 -8.96
C VAL A 74 0.26 3.70 -8.69
N SER A 75 0.59 2.89 -9.70
CA SER A 75 0.83 1.46 -9.54
C SER A 75 2.02 1.20 -8.64
N ARG A 76 3.12 1.95 -8.81
CA ARG A 76 4.29 1.86 -7.92
C ARG A 76 3.93 2.24 -6.48
N PHE A 77 3.11 3.27 -6.30
CA PHE A 77 2.64 3.66 -4.97
C PHE A 77 1.83 2.54 -4.30
N VAL A 78 0.89 1.92 -5.03
CA VAL A 78 0.11 0.78 -4.51
C VAL A 78 0.99 -0.44 -4.24
N SER A 79 1.92 -0.80 -5.14
CA SER A 79 2.87 -1.91 -4.91
C SER A 79 3.70 -1.70 -3.65
N ASN A 80 4.20 -0.48 -3.40
CA ASN A 80 4.94 -0.17 -2.17
C ASN A 80 4.08 -0.36 -0.91
N MET A 81 2.77 -0.04 -0.97
CA MET A 81 1.85 -0.30 0.14
C MET A 81 1.61 -1.79 0.35
N PHE A 82 1.51 -2.57 -0.72
CA PHE A 82 1.48 -4.04 -0.62
C PHE A 82 2.76 -4.59 0.01
N THR A 83 3.93 -4.04 -0.29
CA THR A 83 5.20 -4.39 0.38
C THR A 83 5.17 -4.07 1.88
N GLY A 84 4.63 -2.90 2.25
CA GLY A 84 4.41 -2.57 3.66
C GLY A 84 3.51 -3.59 4.36
N ILE A 85 2.43 -4.02 3.71
CA ILE A 85 1.53 -5.05 4.23
C ILE A 85 2.24 -6.40 4.34
N SER A 86 2.92 -6.86 3.29
CA SER A 86 3.54 -8.19 3.27
C SER A 86 4.60 -8.35 4.36
N LEU A 87 5.32 -7.28 4.69
CA LEU A 87 6.37 -7.29 5.70
C LEU A 87 5.88 -6.94 7.12
N GLY A 88 4.59 -6.61 7.27
CA GLY A 88 4.00 -6.27 8.57
C GLY A 88 4.28 -4.84 9.05
N PHE A 89 4.64 -3.94 8.14
CA PHE A 89 4.88 -2.52 8.44
C PHE A 89 3.67 -1.63 8.16
N ALA A 90 2.62 -2.16 7.52
CA ALA A 90 1.40 -1.42 7.27
C ALA A 90 0.16 -2.31 7.31
N ARG A 91 -0.97 -1.74 7.71
CA ARG A 91 -2.26 -2.43 7.74
C ARG A 91 -3.42 -1.46 7.67
N PHE A 92 -4.61 -2.03 7.45
CA PHE A 92 -5.85 -1.35 7.71
C PHE A 92 -6.20 -1.45 9.21
N ASP A 93 -6.69 -0.35 9.79
CA ASP A 93 -7.31 -0.37 11.11
C ASP A 93 -8.75 -0.91 11.05
N ALA A 94 -9.41 -1.01 12.20
CA ALA A 94 -10.78 -1.52 12.28
C ALA A 94 -11.82 -0.63 11.57
N PHE A 95 -11.46 0.62 11.25
CA PHE A 95 -12.30 1.57 10.53
C PHE A 95 -11.98 1.62 9.03
N GLY A 96 -11.00 0.83 8.57
CA GLY A 96 -10.61 0.79 7.17
C GLY A 96 -9.64 1.90 6.76
N ASN A 97 -8.95 2.55 7.70
CA ASN A 97 -7.88 3.49 7.37
C ASN A 97 -6.55 2.74 7.21
N PHE A 98 -5.83 3.01 6.12
CA PHE A 98 -4.49 2.44 5.93
C PHE A 98 -3.45 3.26 6.70
N GLY A 99 -2.51 2.57 7.36
CA GLY A 99 -1.42 3.25 8.05
C GLY A 99 -0.27 2.32 8.39
N PHE A 100 0.84 2.95 8.77
CA PHE A 100 2.03 2.24 9.23
C PHE A 100 1.91 1.79 10.68
N VAL A 101 2.57 0.67 10.97
CA VAL A 101 2.59 -0.02 12.26
C VAL A 101 4.01 -0.45 12.59
N ALA A 102 4.31 -0.59 13.88
CA ALA A 102 5.55 -1.22 14.33
C ALA A 102 5.35 -2.74 14.37
N ARG A 103 6.24 -3.46 13.72
CA ARG A 103 6.21 -4.91 13.70
C ARG A 103 6.68 -5.49 15.03
N ILE A 104 5.93 -6.45 15.58
CA ILE A 104 6.34 -7.24 16.73
C ILE A 104 6.41 -8.70 16.31
N GLY A 105 7.62 -9.24 16.19
CA GLY A 105 7.83 -10.64 15.83
C GLY A 105 9.10 -10.84 15.02
N SER A 106 9.26 -12.05 14.50
CA SER A 106 10.41 -12.41 13.67
C SER A 106 10.25 -11.87 12.26
N GLU A 107 11.37 -11.47 11.67
CA GLU A 107 11.48 -11.26 10.24
C GLU A 107 11.14 -12.54 9.46
N PRO A 108 10.68 -12.40 8.20
CA PRO A 108 10.53 -13.54 7.33
C PRO A 108 11.87 -14.27 7.19
N THR A 109 11.82 -15.60 7.06
CA THR A 109 13.00 -16.40 6.72
C THR A 109 13.40 -16.12 5.27
N ALA A 110 14.64 -16.42 4.90
CA ALA A 110 15.10 -16.27 3.52
C ALA A 110 14.23 -17.05 2.51
N GLU A 111 13.75 -18.24 2.88
CA GLU A 111 12.81 -19.03 2.08
C GLU A 111 11.47 -18.32 1.90
N MET A 112 10.91 -17.77 2.99
CA MET A 112 9.66 -17.00 2.92
C MET A 112 9.82 -15.73 2.08
N ASP A 113 10.96 -15.05 2.17
CA ASP A 113 11.28 -13.88 1.35
C ASP A 113 11.29 -14.20 -0.14
N GLU A 114 11.86 -15.35 -0.54
CA GLU A 114 11.83 -15.80 -1.94
C GLU A 114 10.40 -16.08 -2.41
N ILE A 115 9.59 -16.77 -1.60
CA ILE A 115 8.18 -17.05 -1.90
C ILE A 115 7.38 -15.75 -2.03
N MET A 116 7.59 -14.78 -1.13
CA MET A 116 6.94 -13.48 -1.21
C MET A 116 7.40 -12.70 -2.46
N ALA A 117 8.68 -12.76 -2.83
CA ALA A 117 9.18 -12.13 -4.05
C ALA A 117 8.51 -12.71 -5.31
N ASP A 118 8.32 -14.04 -5.37
CA ASP A 118 7.58 -14.69 -6.45
C ASP A 118 6.11 -14.25 -6.47
N LYS A 119 5.48 -14.13 -5.29
CA LYS A 119 4.12 -13.59 -5.16
C LYS A 119 4.04 -12.16 -5.69
N PHE A 120 5.01 -11.29 -5.40
CA PHE A 120 5.04 -9.92 -5.91
C PHE A 120 5.14 -9.84 -7.42
N ARG A 121 5.96 -10.70 -8.05
CA ARG A 121 6.04 -10.77 -9.53
C ARG A 121 4.68 -11.10 -10.17
N LEU A 122 3.84 -11.86 -9.47
CA LEU A 122 2.46 -12.14 -9.92
C LEU A 122 1.51 -10.95 -9.66
N ILE A 123 1.64 -10.29 -8.51
CA ILE A 123 0.75 -9.19 -8.09
C ILE A 123 1.00 -7.90 -8.88
N ASP A 124 2.24 -7.55 -9.20
CA ASP A 124 2.59 -6.27 -9.85
C ASP A 124 1.83 -5.99 -11.17
N PRO A 125 1.75 -6.92 -12.14
CA PRO A 125 0.94 -6.68 -13.34
C PRO A 125 -0.56 -6.57 -13.02
N MET A 126 -1.04 -7.25 -11.97
CA MET A 126 -2.44 -7.16 -11.53
C MET A 126 -2.73 -5.77 -10.95
N ILE A 127 -1.86 -5.24 -10.07
CA ILE A 127 -1.96 -3.88 -9.53
C ILE A 127 -2.04 -2.89 -10.68
N THR A 128 -1.15 -3.01 -11.66
CA THR A 128 -1.12 -2.11 -12.82
C THR A 128 -2.45 -2.14 -13.59
N ASN A 129 -3.04 -3.32 -13.79
CA ASN A 129 -4.34 -3.45 -14.43
C ASN A 129 -5.50 -2.91 -13.57
N ILE A 130 -5.45 -3.10 -12.26
CA ILE A 130 -6.45 -2.54 -11.33
C ILE A 130 -6.40 -1.01 -11.34
N VAL A 131 -5.20 -0.42 -11.24
CA VAL A 131 -5.01 1.03 -11.30
C VAL A 131 -5.50 1.59 -12.63
N ARG A 132 -5.13 0.97 -13.75
CA ARG A 132 -5.58 1.39 -15.09
C ARG A 132 -7.10 1.48 -15.21
N ARG A 133 -7.83 0.53 -14.61
CA ARG A 133 -9.30 0.47 -14.64
C ARG A 133 -9.95 1.43 -13.64
N THR A 134 -9.33 1.61 -12.47
CA THR A 134 -9.93 2.33 -11.34
C THR A 134 -9.64 3.84 -11.38
N LEU A 135 -8.45 4.24 -11.85
CA LEU A 135 -8.03 5.64 -11.85
C LEU A 135 -8.96 6.58 -12.64
N PRO A 136 -9.47 6.22 -13.84
CA PRO A 136 -10.46 7.05 -14.54
C PRO A 136 -11.78 7.21 -13.77
N TRP A 137 -12.23 6.15 -13.11
CA TRP A 137 -13.44 6.18 -12.28
C TRP A 137 -13.27 7.05 -11.04
N LEU A 138 -12.09 7.05 -10.41
CA LEU A 138 -11.80 7.97 -9.31
C LEU A 138 -11.95 9.43 -9.79
N PHE A 139 -11.36 9.79 -10.92
CA PHE A 139 -11.46 11.16 -11.45
C PHE A 139 -12.87 11.57 -11.87
N SER A 140 -13.69 10.65 -12.38
CA SER A 140 -15.07 11.00 -12.76
C SER A 140 -15.97 11.36 -11.58
N ARG A 141 -15.68 10.86 -10.37
CA ARG A 141 -16.43 11.20 -9.14
C ARG A 141 -16.33 12.69 -8.76
N GLU A 142 -15.24 13.36 -9.12
CA GLU A 142 -15.01 14.78 -8.80
C GLU A 142 -15.91 15.69 -9.66
N ILE A 143 -16.14 15.29 -10.93
CA ILE A 143 -17.05 15.99 -11.85
C ILE A 143 -18.49 15.93 -11.31
N SER A 144 -18.88 14.82 -10.69
CA SER A 144 -20.22 14.65 -10.13
C SER A 144 -20.46 15.43 -8.83
N GLN A 145 -19.43 15.75 -8.06
CA GLN A 145 -19.58 16.52 -6.81
C GLN A 145 -19.52 18.04 -7.02
N THR A 146 -18.89 18.50 -8.11
CA THR A 146 -18.82 19.95 -8.44
C THR A 146 -19.99 20.43 -9.30
N GLN A 147 -20.86 19.53 -9.77
CA GLN A 147 -22.12 19.86 -10.44
C GLN A 147 -23.32 19.61 -9.53
N LEU A 148 -23.45 20.41 -8.47
CA LEU A 148 -24.78 20.67 -7.91
C LEU A 148 -25.41 21.82 -8.73
N PRO A 149 -26.62 21.67 -9.27
CA PRO A 149 -27.30 22.77 -9.94
C PRO A 149 -27.56 23.89 -8.91
N LEU A 150 -27.15 25.12 -9.26
CA LEU A 150 -27.52 26.34 -8.57
C LEU A 150 -29.05 26.53 -8.56
#